data_AF-G9QW04-F1
#
_entry.id   AF-G9QW04-F1
#
_cell.length_a   1.000
_cell.length_b   1.000
_cell.length_c   1.000
_cell.angle_alpha   90.00
_cell.angle_beta   90.00
_cell.angle_gamma   90.00
#
_symmetry.space_group_name_H-M   'P 1'
#
loop_
_entity.id
_entity.type
_entity.pdbx_description
1 polymer ?
#
loop_
_entity_poly.entity_id
_entity_poly.type
_entity_poly.pdbx_seq_one_letter_code
_entity_poly.pdbx_strand_id
1 'polypeptide(L)'
;MKKIFSVILFALCFCFANEYDVVQSALKNKDYEKAEKILNKECGQNRAWACNQLAFLYAKGDLKILSLFESAKKAKELYQKACDGGNANGCAGLGEMFFREQNYAKAFELYQKACDDEDGYGCGRLASLYYKGLGIEKDKTKAKELNKKACDLGNQFSCKFAK
;
A
#
# COMPACT_ATOMS: atom_id res chain seq x y z
N MET A 1 32.06 0.39 34.14
CA MET A 1 31.74 -0.02 32.75
C MET A 1 30.24 -0.30 32.49
N LYS A 2 29.29 0.30 33.23
CA LYS A 2 27.84 0.12 33.01
C LYS A 2 27.10 1.35 32.45
N LYS A 3 27.79 2.48 32.26
CA LYS A 3 27.18 3.74 31.79
C LYS A 3 27.23 3.98 30.27
N ILE A 4 28.03 3.21 29.53
CA ILE A 4 28.19 3.39 28.07
C ILE A 4 27.08 2.66 27.29
N PHE A 5 26.60 1.52 27.77
CA PHE A 5 25.53 0.75 27.12
C PHE A 5 24.17 1.48 27.06
N SER A 6 23.91 2.38 28.01
CA SER A 6 22.62 3.08 28.06
C SER A 6 22.52 4.28 27.12
N VAL A 7 23.65 4.82 26.66
CA VAL A 7 23.68 5.97 25.73
C VAL A 7 23.56 5.51 24.27
N ILE A 8 24.08 4.32 23.94
CA ILE A 8 24.00 3.74 22.59
C ILE A 8 22.56 3.32 22.25
N LEU A 9 21.79 2.87 23.26
CA LEU A 9 20.37 2.51 23.07
C LEU A 9 19.48 3.73 22.79
N PHE A 10 19.88 4.92 23.27
CA PHE A 10 19.15 6.17 23.03
C PHE A 10 19.51 6.81 21.68
N ALA A 11 20.73 6.63 21.18
CA ALA A 11 21.18 7.17 19.88
C ALA A 11 20.52 6.46 18.68
N LEU A 12 20.06 5.22 18.83
CA LEU A 12 19.38 4.48 17.76
C LEU A 12 17.94 4.96 17.52
N CYS A 13 17.32 5.69 18.46
CA CYS A 13 15.93 6.13 18.31
C CYS A 13 15.77 7.49 17.60
N PHE A 14 16.84 8.28 17.48
CA PHE A 14 16.80 9.64 16.91
C PHE A 14 16.97 9.71 15.38
N CYS A 15 17.32 8.62 14.69
CA CYS A 15 17.45 8.63 13.23
C CYS A 15 16.18 8.27 12.46
N PHE A 16 15.18 7.64 13.09
CA PHE A 16 14.01 7.10 12.38
C PHE A 16 12.92 8.15 12.09
N ALA A 17 12.78 9.17 12.94
CA ALA A 17 11.77 10.21 12.73
C ALA A 17 12.09 11.16 11.56
N ASN A 18 13.35 11.23 11.12
CA ASN A 18 13.78 12.24 10.13
C ASN A 18 13.49 11.82 8.68
N GLU A 19 13.62 10.53 8.32
CA GLU A 19 13.55 10.13 6.91
C GLU A 19 12.11 10.07 6.37
N TYR A 20 11.13 9.66 7.20
CA TYR A 20 9.72 9.69 6.81
C TYR A 20 9.22 11.12 6.55
N ASP A 21 9.50 12.05 7.46
CA ASP A 21 9.10 13.45 7.34
C ASP A 21 9.77 14.14 6.15
N VAL A 22 11.05 13.81 5.89
CA VAL A 22 11.76 14.29 4.70
C VAL A 22 11.13 13.74 3.42
N VAL A 23 10.69 12.47 3.39
CA VAL A 23 9.92 11.93 2.26
C VAL A 23 8.62 12.69 2.08
N GLN A 24 7.81 12.89 3.13
CA GLN A 24 6.54 13.62 3.01
C GLN A 24 6.75 15.06 2.55
N SER A 25 7.78 15.73 3.05
CA SER A 25 8.16 17.08 2.61
C SER A 25 8.59 17.11 1.15
N ALA A 26 9.41 16.14 0.71
CA ALA A 26 9.82 16.00 -0.68
C ALA A 26 8.62 15.75 -1.60
N LEU A 27 7.71 14.84 -1.23
CA LEU A 27 6.48 14.55 -1.98
C LEU A 27 5.57 15.79 -2.08
N LYS A 28 5.39 16.53 -0.98
CA LYS A 28 4.62 17.78 -0.96
C LYS A 28 5.20 18.83 -1.91
N ASN A 29 6.53 18.90 -1.99
CA ASN A 29 7.26 19.81 -2.87
C ASN A 29 7.50 19.23 -4.28
N LYS A 30 6.96 18.04 -4.58
CA LYS A 30 7.15 17.31 -5.85
C LYS A 30 8.62 17.00 -6.18
N ASP A 31 9.47 16.96 -5.16
CA ASP A 31 10.86 16.51 -5.26
C ASP A 31 10.90 14.98 -5.25
N TYR A 32 10.42 14.40 -6.35
CA TYR A 32 10.27 12.94 -6.46
C TYR A 32 11.61 12.22 -6.51
N GLU A 33 12.68 12.85 -7.02
CA GLU A 33 14.03 12.28 -7.03
C GLU A 33 14.57 12.09 -5.62
N LYS A 34 14.42 13.10 -4.76
CA LYS A 34 14.81 13.00 -3.35
C LYS A 34 13.96 11.96 -2.61
N ALA A 35 12.66 11.96 -2.83
CA ALA A 35 11.76 10.97 -2.23
C ALA A 35 12.15 9.55 -2.65
N GLU A 36 12.36 9.32 -3.95
CA GLU A 36 12.76 8.04 -4.51
C GLU A 36 14.08 7.53 -3.92
N LYS A 37 15.09 8.40 -3.78
CA LYS A 37 16.38 8.02 -3.20
C LYS A 37 16.23 7.47 -1.79
N ILE A 38 15.45 8.15 -0.95
CA ILE A 38 15.22 7.74 0.44
C ILE A 38 14.38 6.46 0.46
N LEU A 39 13.30 6.42 -0.31
CA LEU A 39 12.40 5.27 -0.37
C LEU A 39 13.09 4.00 -0.88
N ASN A 40 14.01 4.10 -1.84
CA ASN A 40 14.81 2.96 -2.30
C ASN A 40 15.69 2.39 -1.17
N LYS A 41 16.40 3.25 -0.45
CA LYS A 41 17.23 2.86 0.69
C LYS A 41 16.41 2.14 1.75
N GLU A 42 15.26 2.71 2.09
CA GLU A 42 14.37 2.23 3.15
C GLU A 42 13.66 0.92 2.76
N CYS A 43 13.17 0.83 1.53
CA CYS A 43 12.60 -0.42 1.00
C CYS A 43 13.66 -1.53 0.91
N GLY A 44 14.92 -1.19 0.58
CA GLY A 44 16.05 -2.12 0.60
C GLY A 44 16.37 -2.68 1.99
N GLN A 45 15.92 -2.00 3.06
CA GLN A 45 15.97 -2.49 4.44
C GLN A 45 14.70 -3.23 4.86
N ASN A 46 13.89 -3.68 3.90
CA ASN A 46 12.61 -4.37 4.10
C ASN A 46 11.57 -3.54 4.87
N ARG A 47 11.67 -2.20 4.86
CA ARG A 47 10.63 -1.36 5.46
C ARG A 47 9.42 -1.29 4.52
N ALA A 48 8.38 -2.05 4.86
CA ALA A 48 7.22 -2.27 4.02
C ALA A 48 6.49 -0.97 3.60
N TRP A 49 6.41 0.01 4.51
CA TRP A 49 5.82 1.32 4.20
C TRP A 49 6.56 2.04 3.07
N ALA A 50 7.90 1.96 3.05
CA ALA A 50 8.71 2.62 2.03
C ALA A 50 8.56 1.91 0.67
N CYS A 51 8.51 0.58 0.67
CA CYS A 51 8.20 -0.18 -0.54
C CYS A 51 6.82 0.19 -1.10
N ASN A 52 5.79 0.32 -0.25
CA ASN A 52 4.46 0.75 -0.68
C ASN A 52 4.48 2.16 -1.29
N GLN A 53 5.12 3.13 -0.62
CA GLN A 53 5.20 4.50 -1.12
C GLN A 53 5.98 4.57 -2.44
N LEU A 54 7.07 3.84 -2.57
CA LEU A 54 7.83 3.79 -3.82
C LEU A 54 7.02 3.15 -4.94
N ALA A 55 6.32 2.06 -4.66
CA ALA A 55 5.44 1.39 -5.61
C ALA A 55 4.36 2.35 -6.12
N PHE A 56 3.78 3.14 -5.24
CA PHE A 56 2.78 4.15 -5.60
C PHE A 56 3.32 5.21 -6.57
N LEU A 57 4.56 5.70 -6.35
CA LEU A 57 5.19 6.67 -7.26
C LEU A 57 5.41 6.08 -8.66
N TYR A 58 5.87 4.84 -8.74
CA TYR A 58 6.00 4.14 -10.03
C TYR A 58 4.63 3.87 -10.67
N ALA A 59 3.63 3.46 -9.90
CA ALA A 59 2.29 3.18 -10.43
C ALA A 59 1.60 4.43 -10.99
N LYS A 60 1.83 5.59 -10.36
CA LYS A 60 1.32 6.90 -10.84
C LYS A 60 2.09 7.49 -12.00
N GLY A 61 3.33 7.05 -12.23
CA GLY A 61 4.21 7.62 -13.24
C GLY A 61 4.78 9.00 -12.85
N ASP A 62 4.81 9.31 -11.55
CA ASP A 62 5.41 10.56 -11.04
C ASP A 62 6.94 10.58 -11.22
N LEU A 63 7.55 9.40 -11.38
CA LEU A 63 8.97 9.21 -11.70
C LEU A 63 9.16 9.18 -13.22
N LYS A 64 9.57 10.32 -13.81
CA LYS A 64 9.70 10.52 -15.27
C LYS A 64 10.87 9.80 -15.96
N ILE A 65 11.42 8.76 -15.33
CA ILE A 65 12.67 8.12 -15.75
C ILE A 65 12.47 6.78 -16.47
N LEU A 66 11.27 6.20 -16.45
CA LEU A 66 10.96 4.89 -17.03
C LEU A 66 9.81 4.97 -18.04
N SER A 67 9.73 3.99 -18.94
CA SER A 67 8.53 3.77 -19.76
C SER A 67 7.36 3.34 -18.86
N LEU A 68 6.12 3.56 -19.32
CA LEU A 68 4.91 3.15 -18.57
C LEU A 68 4.92 1.66 -18.23
N PHE A 69 5.43 0.82 -19.13
CA PHE A 69 5.52 -0.62 -18.91
C PHE A 69 6.53 -0.98 -17.80
N GLU A 70 7.74 -0.42 -17.85
CA GLU A 70 8.76 -0.66 -16.83
C GLU A 70 8.34 -0.11 -15.46
N SER A 71 7.68 1.05 -15.45
CA SER A 71 7.13 1.64 -14.23
C SER A 71 6.08 0.73 -13.60
N ALA A 72 5.15 0.18 -14.39
CA ALA A 72 4.14 -0.76 -13.90
C ALA A 72 4.76 -2.05 -13.34
N LYS A 73 5.76 -2.62 -14.03
CA LYS A 73 6.48 -3.81 -13.55
C LYS A 73 7.16 -3.56 -12.21
N LYS A 74 7.90 -2.45 -12.10
CA LYS A 74 8.60 -2.08 -10.87
C LYS A 74 7.63 -1.79 -9.72
N ALA A 75 6.52 -1.13 -10.00
CA ALA A 75 5.45 -0.92 -9.02
C ALA A 75 4.90 -2.24 -8.47
N LYS A 76 4.64 -3.22 -9.35
CA LYS A 76 4.13 -4.54 -8.96
C LYS A 76 5.11 -5.27 -8.03
N GLU A 77 6.39 -5.30 -8.37
CA GLU A 77 7.44 -5.90 -7.53
C GLU A 77 7.55 -5.24 -6.15
N LEU A 78 7.45 -3.92 -6.10
CA LEU A 78 7.53 -3.16 -4.85
C LEU A 78 6.27 -3.32 -3.98
N TYR A 79 5.08 -3.36 -4.58
CA TYR A 79 3.85 -3.68 -3.87
C TYR A 79 3.88 -5.11 -3.30
N GLN A 80 4.44 -6.07 -4.04
CA GLN A 80 4.65 -7.43 -3.53
C GLN A 80 5.53 -7.41 -2.27
N LYS A 81 6.70 -6.75 -2.33
CA LYS A 81 7.57 -6.60 -1.14
C LYS A 81 6.85 -5.92 0.03
N ALA A 82 6.07 -4.88 -0.23
CA ALA A 82 5.30 -4.20 0.80
C ALA A 82 4.25 -5.12 1.44
N CYS A 83 3.51 -5.87 0.62
CA CYS A 83 2.49 -6.80 1.09
C CYS A 83 3.08 -7.97 1.88
N ASP A 84 4.21 -8.50 1.43
CA ASP A 84 4.94 -9.57 2.12
C ASP A 84 5.50 -9.07 3.47
N GLY A 85 5.87 -7.79 3.54
CA GLY A 85 6.23 -7.09 4.76
C GLY A 85 5.06 -6.64 5.65
N GLY A 86 3.83 -7.11 5.38
CA GLY A 86 2.65 -6.83 6.20
C GLY A 86 2.03 -5.44 6.02
N ASN A 87 2.37 -4.72 4.94
CA ASN A 87 1.74 -3.44 4.65
C ASN A 87 0.40 -3.65 3.90
N ALA A 88 -0.71 -3.40 4.58
CA ALA A 88 -2.06 -3.59 4.04
C ALA A 88 -2.34 -2.77 2.76
N ASN A 89 -1.91 -1.50 2.74
CA ASN A 89 -1.98 -0.65 1.55
C ASN A 89 -1.20 -1.26 0.37
N GLY A 90 -0.03 -1.85 0.65
CA GLY A 90 0.78 -2.54 -0.34
C GLY A 90 0.08 -3.77 -0.92
N CYS A 91 -0.62 -4.54 -0.08
CA CYS A 91 -1.47 -5.64 -0.55
C CYS A 91 -2.62 -5.13 -1.43
N ALA A 92 -3.30 -4.06 -1.04
CA ALA A 92 -4.37 -3.49 -1.86
C ALA A 92 -3.85 -2.91 -3.19
N GLY A 93 -2.67 -2.28 -3.17
CA GLY A 93 -1.98 -1.79 -4.37
C GLY A 93 -1.63 -2.93 -5.32
N LEU A 94 -1.10 -4.05 -4.81
CA LEU A 94 -0.85 -5.24 -5.61
C LEU A 94 -2.16 -5.84 -6.17
N GLY A 95 -3.23 -5.86 -5.35
CA GLY A 95 -4.56 -6.29 -5.77
C GLY A 95 -5.09 -5.48 -6.95
N GLU A 96 -4.86 -4.16 -6.95
CA GLU A 96 -5.23 -3.27 -8.05
C GLU A 96 -4.43 -3.57 -9.33
N MET A 97 -3.16 -3.95 -9.22
CA MET A 97 -2.35 -4.37 -10.38
C MET A 97 -2.94 -5.63 -11.02
N PHE A 98 -3.22 -6.67 -10.21
CA PHE A 98 -3.84 -7.90 -10.71
C PHE A 98 -5.26 -7.69 -11.23
N PHE A 99 -6.03 -6.78 -10.62
CA PHE A 99 -7.36 -6.42 -11.11
C PHE A 99 -7.29 -5.83 -12.53
N ARG A 100 -6.32 -4.95 -12.82
CA ARG A 100 -6.12 -4.36 -14.16
C ARG A 100 -5.67 -5.40 -15.19
N GLU A 101 -4.92 -6.41 -14.74
CA GLU A 101 -4.55 -7.59 -15.53
C GLU A 101 -5.70 -8.59 -15.69
N GLN A 102 -6.89 -8.30 -15.12
CA GLN A 102 -8.07 -9.17 -15.10
C GLN A 102 -7.85 -10.51 -14.38
N ASN A 103 -6.80 -10.61 -13.56
CA ASN A 103 -6.61 -11.74 -12.65
C ASN A 103 -7.37 -11.49 -11.35
N TYR A 104 -8.71 -11.63 -11.43
CA TYR A 104 -9.60 -11.30 -10.32
C TYR A 104 -9.46 -12.24 -9.12
N ALA A 105 -9.08 -13.50 -9.35
CA ALA A 105 -8.81 -14.44 -8.25
C ALA A 105 -7.63 -13.96 -7.40
N LYS A 106 -6.54 -13.52 -8.04
CA LYS A 106 -5.40 -12.99 -7.28
C LYS A 106 -5.70 -11.64 -6.63
N ALA A 107 -6.45 -10.78 -7.32
CA ALA A 107 -6.93 -9.53 -6.75
C ALA A 107 -7.80 -9.77 -5.50
N PHE A 108 -8.68 -10.78 -5.53
CA PHE A 108 -9.51 -11.18 -4.40
C PHE A 108 -8.68 -11.52 -3.17
N GLU A 109 -7.69 -12.43 -3.30
CA GLU A 109 -6.81 -12.82 -2.19
C GLU A 109 -6.12 -11.61 -1.54
N LEU A 110 -5.64 -10.69 -2.37
CA LEU A 110 -4.88 -9.53 -1.92
C LEU A 110 -5.76 -8.46 -1.28
N TYR A 111 -6.94 -8.21 -1.83
CA TYR A 111 -7.92 -7.30 -1.21
C TYR A 111 -8.49 -7.88 0.08
N GLN A 112 -8.68 -9.20 0.16
CA GLN A 112 -9.08 -9.89 1.39
C GLN A 112 -8.01 -9.68 2.47
N LYS A 113 -6.74 -9.97 2.16
CA LYS A 113 -5.63 -9.72 3.09
C LYS A 113 -5.57 -8.27 3.54
N ALA A 114 -5.66 -7.30 2.62
CA ALA A 114 -5.68 -5.89 2.97
C ALA A 114 -6.86 -5.52 3.88
N CYS A 115 -8.06 -6.04 3.59
CA CYS A 115 -9.25 -5.78 4.40
C CYS A 115 -9.20 -6.42 5.78
N ASP A 116 -8.59 -7.59 5.91
CA ASP A 116 -8.36 -8.27 7.19
C ASP A 116 -7.37 -7.49 8.05
N ASP A 117 -6.40 -6.81 7.41
CA ASP A 117 -5.47 -5.86 8.05
C ASP A 117 -6.04 -4.42 8.16
N GLU A 118 -7.38 -4.28 8.17
CA GLU A 118 -8.11 -3.02 8.38
C GLU A 118 -7.84 -1.91 7.33
N ASP A 119 -7.48 -2.29 6.09
CA ASP A 119 -7.39 -1.34 4.97
C ASP A 119 -8.78 -1.06 4.36
N GLY A 120 -9.30 0.14 4.58
CA GLY A 120 -10.62 0.55 4.08
C GLY A 120 -10.73 0.54 2.55
N TYR A 121 -9.64 0.80 1.81
CA TYR A 121 -9.63 0.71 0.35
C TYR A 121 -9.73 -0.75 -0.12
N GLY A 122 -8.94 -1.64 0.47
CA GLY A 122 -8.98 -3.09 0.26
C GLY A 122 -10.37 -3.66 0.52
N CYS A 123 -11.00 -3.31 1.64
CA CYS A 123 -12.38 -3.73 1.93
C CYS A 123 -13.37 -3.26 0.86
N GLY A 124 -13.30 -2.00 0.42
CA GLY A 124 -14.17 -1.48 -0.63
C GLY A 124 -13.97 -2.16 -1.99
N ARG A 125 -12.72 -2.50 -2.32
CA ARG A 125 -12.41 -3.26 -3.55
C ARG A 125 -12.89 -4.71 -3.49
N LEU A 126 -12.70 -5.38 -2.36
CA LEU A 126 -13.24 -6.71 -2.12
C LEU A 126 -14.78 -6.71 -2.25
N ALA A 127 -15.45 -5.71 -1.67
CA ALA A 127 -16.88 -5.54 -1.82
C ALA A 127 -17.32 -5.42 -3.30
N SER A 128 -16.54 -4.71 -4.12
CA SER A 128 -16.81 -4.61 -5.56
C SER A 128 -16.65 -5.95 -6.29
N LEU A 129 -15.73 -6.82 -5.86
CA LEU A 129 -15.58 -8.15 -6.46
C LEU A 129 -16.81 -9.02 -6.16
N TYR A 130 -17.25 -9.06 -4.91
CA TYR A 130 -18.48 -9.75 -4.50
C TYR A 130 -19.73 -9.19 -5.19
N TYR A 131 -19.84 -7.87 -5.31
CA TYR A 131 -21.01 -7.25 -5.95
C TYR A 131 -21.13 -7.63 -7.43
N LYS A 132 -19.99 -7.73 -8.13
CA LYS A 132 -19.92 -8.03 -9.57
C LYS A 132 -19.79 -9.53 -9.88
N GLY A 133 -19.38 -10.35 -8.92
CA GLY A 133 -19.03 -11.75 -9.15
C GLY A 133 -17.75 -11.93 -9.95
N LEU A 134 -16.72 -11.10 -9.72
CA LEU A 134 -15.46 -11.16 -10.45
C LEU A 134 -14.43 -11.99 -9.68
N GLY A 135 -14.07 -13.16 -10.21
CA GLY A 135 -13.12 -14.08 -9.57
C GLY A 135 -13.64 -14.76 -8.30
N ILE A 136 -14.90 -14.50 -7.94
CA ILE A 136 -15.61 -15.07 -6.79
C ILE A 136 -17.11 -15.11 -7.12
N GLU A 137 -17.87 -15.99 -6.45
CA GLU A 137 -19.32 -15.98 -6.57
C GLU A 137 -19.91 -14.64 -6.11
N LYS A 138 -20.95 -14.19 -6.82
CA LYS A 138 -21.60 -12.92 -6.55
C LYS A 138 -22.39 -13.00 -5.24
N ASP A 139 -22.07 -12.13 -4.30
CA ASP A 139 -22.78 -11.99 -3.03
C ASP A 139 -22.98 -10.51 -2.68
N LYS A 140 -24.22 -10.03 -2.85
CA LYS A 140 -24.56 -8.63 -2.56
C LYS A 140 -24.65 -8.34 -1.07
N THR A 141 -24.99 -9.32 -0.25
CA THR A 141 -25.06 -9.17 1.21
C THR A 141 -23.66 -8.99 1.76
N LYS A 142 -22.73 -9.88 1.37
CA LYS A 142 -21.32 -9.75 1.73
C LYS A 142 -20.70 -8.45 1.22
N ALA A 143 -21.02 -8.04 -0.01
CA ALA A 143 -20.58 -6.76 -0.54
C ALA A 143 -21.08 -5.56 0.31
N LYS A 144 -22.31 -5.59 0.81
CA LYS A 144 -22.84 -4.52 1.67
C LYS A 144 -22.13 -4.49 3.03
N GLU A 145 -21.90 -5.65 3.65
CA GLU A 145 -21.14 -5.76 4.90
C GLU A 145 -19.72 -5.19 4.76
N LEU A 146 -19.01 -5.58 3.69
CA LEU A 146 -17.67 -5.09 3.41
C LEU A 146 -17.65 -3.59 3.10
N ASN A 147 -18.65 -3.06 2.41
CA ASN A 147 -18.78 -1.62 2.21
C ASN A 147 -19.04 -0.87 3.52
N LYS A 148 -19.79 -1.46 4.45
CA LYS A 148 -19.95 -0.90 5.80
C LYS A 148 -18.61 -0.88 6.54
N LYS A 149 -17.89 -2.01 6.59
CA LYS A 149 -16.54 -2.06 7.18
C LYS A 149 -15.60 -1.02 6.55
N ALA A 150 -15.56 -0.94 5.22
CA ALA A 150 -14.76 0.03 4.50
C ALA A 150 -15.12 1.48 4.86
N CYS A 151 -16.41 1.80 5.00
CA CYS A 151 -16.88 3.11 5.43
C CYS A 151 -16.43 3.44 6.86
N ASP A 152 -16.57 2.51 7.78
CA ASP A 152 -16.14 2.65 9.18
C ASP A 152 -14.61 2.86 9.27
N LEU A 153 -13.86 2.29 8.31
CA LEU A 153 -12.41 2.50 8.11
C LEU A 153 -12.06 3.75 7.30
N GLY A 154 -13.01 4.66 7.08
CA GLY A 154 -12.78 5.96 6.45
C GLY A 154 -12.84 5.97 4.91
N ASN A 155 -13.19 4.85 4.27
CA ASN A 155 -13.46 4.85 2.82
C ASN A 155 -14.82 5.50 2.52
N GLN A 156 -14.79 6.80 2.25
CA GLN A 156 -15.99 7.60 1.99
C GLN A 156 -16.78 7.15 0.74
N PHE A 157 -16.11 6.54 -0.24
CA PHE A 157 -16.79 6.02 -1.42
C PHE A 157 -17.70 4.84 -1.04
N SER A 158 -17.22 3.94 -0.19
CA SER A 158 -17.96 2.78 0.31
C SER A 158 -19.15 3.15 1.20
N CYS A 159 -19.13 4.30 1.89
CA CYS A 159 -20.28 4.76 2.69
C CYS A 159 -21.58 4.91 1.90
N LYS A 160 -21.51 5.16 0.59
CA LYS A 160 -22.68 5.22 -0.30
C LYS A 160 -23.33 3.84 -0.51
N PHE A 161 -22.54 2.78 -0.41
CA PHE A 161 -22.93 1.39 -0.64
C PHE A 161 -23.14 0.62 0.68
N ALA A 162 -22.90 1.26 1.82
CA ALA A 162 -23.08 0.70 3.15
C ALA A 162 -24.53 0.76 3.67
N LYS A 163 -25.42 1.52 3.00
CA LYS A 163 -26.80 1.79 3.42
C LYS A 163 -27.81 0.78 2.90
#